data_AF-A0A954IUH4-F1
#
_entry.id   AF-A0A954IUH4-F1
#
_cell.length_a   1.000
_cell.length_b   1.000
_cell.length_c   1.000
_cell.angle_alpha   90.00
_cell.angle_beta   90.00
_cell.angle_gamma   90.00
#
_symmetry.space_group_name_H-M   'P 1'
#
loop_
_entity.id
_entity.type
_entity.pdbx_description
1 polymer ?
#
loop_
_entity_poly.entity_id
_entity_poly.type
_entity_poly.pdbx_seq_one_letter_code
_entity_poly.pdbx_strand_id
1 'polypeptide(L)'
;QAEQDIKVRRQTRPNISKRRPPKDSTPEDKGRRPVRPEGPHAIVVTYKDGLKATVLKVGSSADRWNFACRLRGESQVHSTAFFNSPWGNRGLFKALSHAIQFLFVQSQEPYPAERTLLTTGALESAMRAYEQGGGQVKTPHLEIPYQPKDWQAMRETGATWQILTADVPQPVQFAPRSYDELKPQR
;
A
#
# COMPACT_ATOMS: atom_id res chain seq x y z
N GLN A 1 -8.26 -12.23 -15.31
CA GLN A 1 -8.19 -11.29 -16.43
C GLN A 1 -7.18 -10.17 -16.19
N ALA A 2 -7.49 -9.09 -15.46
CA ALA A 2 -6.61 -7.91 -15.38
C ALA A 2 -5.12 -8.18 -15.04
N GLU A 3 -4.83 -9.11 -14.13
CA GLU A 3 -3.44 -9.50 -13.81
C GLU A 3 -2.78 -10.36 -14.90
N GLN A 4 -3.55 -11.20 -15.60
CA GLN A 4 -3.07 -12.02 -16.71
C GLN A 4 -2.82 -11.17 -17.96
N ASP A 5 -3.53 -10.06 -18.11
CA ASP A 5 -3.40 -9.13 -19.24
C ASP A 5 -2.18 -8.20 -19.09
N ILE A 6 -1.68 -8.04 -17.85
CA ILE A 6 -0.50 -7.25 -17.55
C ILE A 6 0.77 -7.99 -18.01
N LYS A 7 1.27 -7.62 -19.19
CA LYS A 7 2.52 -8.13 -19.77
C LYS A 7 3.76 -7.48 -19.14
N VAL A 8 3.93 -7.63 -17.83
CA VAL A 8 5.07 -7.05 -17.09
C VAL A 8 5.96 -8.11 -16.48
N ARG A 9 7.28 -7.90 -16.57
CA ARG A 9 8.30 -8.76 -15.98
C ARG A 9 8.77 -8.18 -14.66
N ARG A 10 8.84 -9.02 -13.61
CA ARG A 10 9.47 -8.67 -12.33
C ARG A 10 10.83 -9.36 -12.23
N GLN A 11 11.79 -8.67 -11.64
CA GLN A 11 13.08 -9.23 -11.26
C GLN A 11 12.91 -10.14 -10.05
N THR A 12 13.63 -11.27 -10.03
CA THR A 12 13.76 -12.09 -8.82
C THR A 12 14.47 -11.28 -7.74
N ARG A 13 14.00 -11.40 -6.48
CA ARG A 13 14.67 -10.72 -5.36
C ARG A 13 16.12 -11.21 -5.26
N PRO A 14 17.11 -10.31 -5.17
CA PRO A 14 18.50 -10.70 -5.03
C PRO A 14 18.71 -11.44 -3.70
N ASN A 15 19.56 -12.45 -3.73
CA ASN A 15 19.93 -13.21 -2.54
C ASN A 15 20.98 -12.42 -1.74
N ILE A 16 20.52 -11.53 -0.88
CA ILE A 16 21.38 -10.88 0.12
C ILE A 16 21.57 -11.91 1.23
N SER A 17 22.80 -12.39 1.44
CA SER A 17 23.14 -13.46 2.39
C SER A 17 22.25 -13.38 3.65
N LYS A 18 21.43 -14.41 3.88
CA LYS A 18 20.54 -14.47 5.04
C LYS A 18 21.37 -14.13 6.29
N ARG A 19 21.06 -13.02 6.99
CA ARG A 19 21.40 -12.93 8.41
C ARG A 19 20.77 -14.14 9.06
N ARG A 20 21.56 -15.20 9.22
CA ARG A 20 21.14 -16.37 9.97
C ARG A 20 20.90 -15.82 11.38
N PRO A 21 19.72 -16.02 11.99
CA PRO A 21 19.57 -15.67 13.40
C PRO A 21 20.73 -16.34 14.16
N PRO A 22 21.30 -15.69 15.19
CA PRO A 22 22.33 -16.29 16.01
C PRO A 22 21.93 -17.71 16.39
N LYS A 23 22.90 -18.63 16.42
CA LYS A 23 22.67 -20.07 16.64
C LYS A 23 21.91 -20.33 17.96
N ASP A 24 21.96 -19.36 18.87
CA ASP A 24 21.39 -19.39 20.21
C ASP A 24 20.09 -18.57 20.37
N SER A 25 19.43 -18.16 19.26
CA SER A 25 18.17 -17.42 19.33
C SER A 25 17.09 -18.26 20.03
N THR A 26 16.58 -17.78 21.16
CA THR A 26 15.46 -18.38 21.87
C THR A 26 14.15 -18.22 21.09
N PRO A 27 13.09 -19.00 21.38
CA PRO A 27 11.75 -18.75 20.84
C PRO A 27 11.22 -17.34 21.13
N GLU A 28 11.67 -16.73 22.24
CA GLU A 28 11.34 -15.35 22.64
C GLU A 28 12.08 -14.31 21.78
N ASP A 29 13.36 -14.54 21.44
CA ASP A 29 14.16 -13.69 20.52
C ASP A 29 13.57 -13.61 19.11
N LYS A 30 12.76 -14.60 18.72
CA LYS A 30 12.10 -14.62 17.41
C LYS A 30 10.88 -13.69 17.34
N GLY A 31 10.52 -13.08 18.47
CA GLY A 31 9.32 -12.27 18.64
C GLY A 31 8.07 -13.13 18.55
N ARG A 32 7.16 -12.98 19.51
CA ARG A 32 5.83 -13.59 19.41
C ARG A 32 5.09 -12.89 18.25
N ARG A 33 5.18 -13.46 17.05
CA ARG A 33 4.44 -12.93 15.91
C ARG A 33 2.95 -13.05 16.23
N PRO A 34 2.15 -11.99 16.01
CA PRO A 34 0.71 -12.10 16.17
C PRO A 34 0.19 -13.22 15.27
N VAL A 35 -0.73 -14.03 15.81
CA VAL A 35 -1.39 -15.09 15.07
C VAL A 35 -2.11 -14.44 13.89
N ARG A 36 -1.83 -14.93 12.68
CA ARG A 36 -2.51 -14.44 11.48
C ARG A 36 -3.80 -15.25 11.29
N PRO A 37 -4.91 -14.61 10.90
CA PRO A 37 -6.10 -15.34 10.47
C PRO A 37 -5.74 -16.33 9.36
N GLU A 38 -6.18 -17.57 9.52
CA GLU A 38 -6.00 -18.58 8.49
C GLU A 38 -6.87 -18.25 7.27
N GLY A 39 -6.35 -18.55 6.07
CA GLY A 39 -7.09 -18.38 4.83
C GLY A 39 -7.30 -16.92 4.37
N PRO A 40 -8.25 -16.73 3.44
CA PRO A 40 -8.71 -15.42 2.99
C PRO A 40 -9.55 -14.72 4.06
N HIS A 41 -9.46 -13.39 4.13
CA HIS A 41 -10.33 -12.57 4.96
C HIS A 41 -10.67 -11.27 4.25
N ALA A 42 -11.80 -10.66 4.65
CA ALA A 42 -12.29 -9.45 4.05
C ALA A 42 -12.79 -8.45 5.10
N ILE A 43 -12.63 -7.17 4.80
CA ILE A 43 -13.31 -6.07 5.48
C ILE A 43 -14.37 -5.55 4.52
N VAL A 44 -15.64 -5.59 4.94
CA VAL A 44 -16.77 -5.09 4.16
C VAL A 44 -17.23 -3.76 4.74
N VAL A 45 -17.31 -2.73 3.89
CA VAL A 45 -17.67 -1.37 4.29
C VAL A 45 -18.89 -0.93 3.50
N THR A 46 -19.89 -0.41 4.19
CA THR A 46 -21.02 0.30 3.57
C THR A 46 -20.92 1.76 3.96
N TYR A 47 -20.73 2.62 2.96
CA TYR A 47 -20.64 4.06 3.14
C TYR A 47 -22.03 4.68 3.26
N LYS A 48 -22.11 5.86 3.88
CA LYS A 48 -23.35 6.61 4.12
C LYS A 48 -24.08 6.99 2.82
N ASP A 49 -23.35 7.20 1.73
CA ASP A 49 -23.88 7.47 0.39
C ASP A 49 -24.36 6.20 -0.37
N GLY A 50 -24.26 5.03 0.27
CA GLY A 50 -24.65 3.75 -0.29
C GLY A 50 -23.57 3.06 -1.13
N LEU A 51 -22.36 3.62 -1.24
CA LEU A 51 -21.21 2.90 -1.81
C LEU A 51 -20.92 1.66 -0.94
N LYS A 52 -20.70 0.52 -1.60
CA LYS A 52 -20.28 -0.73 -0.96
C LYS A 52 -18.86 -1.04 -1.38
N ALA A 53 -17.97 -1.21 -0.42
CA ALA A 53 -16.58 -1.57 -0.67
C ALA A 53 -16.21 -2.85 0.06
N THR A 54 -15.21 -3.54 -0.47
CA THR A 54 -14.64 -4.73 0.15
C THR A 54 -13.14 -4.71 -0.06
N VAL A 55 -12.40 -4.82 1.04
CA VAL A 55 -10.96 -5.04 1.02
C VAL A 55 -10.73 -6.52 1.27
N LEU A 56 -10.15 -7.23 0.29
CA LEU A 56 -10.00 -8.66 0.30
C LEU A 56 -8.52 -9.05 0.34
N LYS A 57 -8.10 -9.79 1.36
CA LYS A 57 -6.80 -10.46 1.39
C LYS A 57 -6.98 -11.89 0.90
N VAL A 58 -6.40 -12.21 -0.26
CA VAL A 58 -6.33 -13.57 -0.82
C VAL A 58 -4.89 -13.87 -1.21
N GLY A 59 -4.45 -15.10 -0.94
CA GLY A 59 -3.10 -15.55 -1.24
C GLY A 59 -2.03 -15.05 -0.26
N SER A 60 -0.78 -15.12 -0.70
CA SER A 60 0.43 -14.86 0.11
C SER A 60 1.39 -13.84 -0.50
N SER A 61 1.09 -13.30 -1.69
CA SER A 61 1.96 -12.35 -2.38
C SER A 61 1.69 -10.90 -1.92
N ALA A 62 2.75 -10.19 -1.56
CA ALA A 62 2.70 -8.75 -1.29
C ALA A 62 2.80 -7.89 -2.57
N ASP A 63 2.98 -8.52 -3.73
CA ASP A 63 3.22 -7.87 -5.01
C ASP A 63 1.99 -7.87 -5.93
N ARG A 64 0.88 -8.50 -5.49
CA ARG A 64 -0.39 -8.60 -6.22
C ARG A 64 -1.41 -7.63 -5.65
N TRP A 65 -1.66 -6.56 -6.39
CA TRP A 65 -2.63 -5.52 -6.02
C TRP A 65 -3.65 -5.41 -7.13
N ASN A 66 -4.92 -5.61 -6.80
CA ASN A 66 -6.01 -5.62 -7.77
C ASN A 66 -7.12 -4.70 -7.29
N PHE A 67 -7.81 -4.08 -8.24
CA PHE A 67 -9.01 -3.31 -7.99
C PHE A 67 -10.08 -3.72 -8.98
N ALA A 68 -11.31 -3.82 -8.49
CA ALA A 68 -12.47 -3.98 -9.33
C ALA A 68 -13.61 -3.15 -8.76
N CYS A 69 -14.41 -2.57 -9.64
CA CYS A 69 -15.62 -1.86 -9.27
C CYS A 69 -16.72 -2.11 -10.29
N ARG A 70 -17.95 -1.83 -9.86
CA ARG A 70 -19.13 -1.77 -10.72
C ARG A 70 -19.79 -0.42 -10.47
N LEU A 71 -20.03 0.32 -11.55
CA LEU A 71 -20.69 1.61 -11.47
C LEU A 71 -22.21 1.44 -11.34
N ARG A 72 -22.87 2.39 -10.67
CA ARG A 72 -24.32 2.37 -10.52
C ARG A 72 -24.97 2.52 -11.90
N GLY A 73 -25.88 1.61 -12.24
CA GLY A 73 -26.55 1.60 -13.55
C GLY A 73 -25.79 0.82 -14.63
N GLU A 74 -24.59 0.32 -14.34
CA GLU A 74 -23.81 -0.52 -15.28
C GLU A 74 -23.75 -1.97 -14.79
N SER A 75 -23.96 -2.92 -15.70
CA SER A 75 -23.72 -4.35 -15.45
C SER A 75 -22.25 -4.73 -15.57
N GLN A 76 -21.49 -3.96 -16.37
CA GLN A 76 -20.07 -4.17 -16.62
C GLN A 76 -19.25 -4.00 -15.33
N VAL A 77 -18.33 -4.94 -15.09
CA VAL A 77 -17.32 -4.80 -14.03
C VAL A 77 -16.06 -4.22 -14.66
N HIS A 78 -15.59 -3.13 -14.08
CA HIS A 78 -14.30 -2.54 -14.40
C HIS A 78 -13.26 -3.15 -13.46
N SER A 79 -12.11 -3.55 -14.00
CA SER A 79 -11.04 -4.12 -13.18
C SER A 79 -9.67 -3.72 -13.69
N THR A 80 -8.72 -3.59 -12.78
CA THR A 80 -7.33 -3.31 -13.08
C THR A 80 -6.42 -4.00 -12.07
N ALA A 81 -5.25 -4.39 -12.52
CA ALA A 81 -4.18 -4.88 -11.68
C ALA A 81 -3.11 -3.78 -11.60
N PHE A 82 -2.60 -3.49 -10.41
CA PHE A 82 -1.53 -2.53 -10.24
C PHE A 82 -0.18 -3.23 -10.37
N PHE A 83 0.65 -2.73 -11.27
CA PHE A 83 2.06 -3.08 -11.31
C PHE A 83 2.82 -2.19 -10.32
N ASN A 84 3.38 -2.80 -9.28
CA ASN A 84 4.09 -2.08 -8.24
C ASN A 84 5.46 -1.59 -8.70
N SER A 85 6.36 -2.49 -9.10
CA SER A 85 7.60 -2.16 -9.81
C SER A 85 8.27 -3.42 -10.36
N PRO A 86 9.23 -3.29 -11.29
CA PRO A 86 10.07 -4.42 -11.70
C PRO A 86 10.85 -5.04 -10.54
N TRP A 87 11.11 -4.29 -9.48
CA TRP A 87 11.81 -4.73 -8.27
C TRP A 87 10.87 -5.23 -7.16
N GLY A 88 9.58 -5.46 -7.47
CA GLY A 88 8.54 -5.82 -6.51
C GLY A 88 8.08 -4.62 -5.69
N ASN A 89 7.77 -4.83 -4.41
CA ASN A 89 7.20 -3.79 -3.55
C ASN A 89 8.23 -2.77 -3.02
N ARG A 90 9.01 -2.17 -3.93
CA ARG A 90 10.05 -1.16 -3.67
C ARG A 90 9.55 0.21 -4.09
N GLY A 91 10.05 1.26 -3.43
CA GLY A 91 9.70 2.64 -3.76
C GLY A 91 8.32 3.10 -3.28
N LEU A 92 7.55 2.26 -2.59
CA LEU A 92 6.23 2.62 -2.04
C LEU A 92 6.24 3.86 -1.15
N PHE A 93 7.35 4.09 -0.45
CA PHE A 93 7.50 5.24 0.43
C PHE A 93 7.86 6.54 -0.29
N LYS A 94 8.15 6.52 -1.61
CA LYS A 94 8.49 7.75 -2.35
C LYS A 94 7.39 8.79 -2.26
N ALA A 95 6.14 8.39 -2.51
CA ALA A 95 4.99 9.28 -2.41
C ALA A 95 4.80 9.82 -0.98
N LEU A 96 5.02 8.97 0.04
CA LEU A 96 4.96 9.41 1.44
C LEU A 96 6.06 10.43 1.75
N SER A 97 7.31 10.15 1.37
CA SER A 97 8.43 11.06 1.57
C SER A 97 8.21 12.40 0.87
N HIS A 98 7.68 12.38 -0.35
CA HIS A 98 7.34 13.61 -1.08
C HIS A 98 6.20 14.38 -0.37
N ALA A 99 5.16 13.71 0.10
CA ALA A 99 4.08 14.35 0.86
C ALA A 99 4.57 15.01 2.17
N ILE A 100 5.50 14.34 2.87
CA ILE A 100 6.14 14.92 4.08
C ILE A 100 6.96 16.16 3.71
N GLN A 101 7.76 16.11 2.66
CA GLN A 101 8.52 17.26 2.19
C GLN A 101 7.60 18.42 1.78
N PHE A 102 6.53 18.13 1.03
CA PHE A 102 5.54 19.13 0.62
C PHE A 102 4.93 19.83 1.84
N LEU A 103 4.54 19.06 2.87
CA LEU A 103 4.02 19.61 4.11
C LEU A 103 5.00 20.61 4.74
N PHE A 104 6.27 20.26 4.87
CA PHE A 104 7.27 21.15 5.48
C PHE A 104 7.57 22.39 4.64
N VAL A 105 7.71 22.23 3.33
CA VAL A 105 8.08 23.34 2.42
C VAL A 105 6.91 24.31 2.24
N GLN A 106 5.70 23.79 2.06
CA GLN A 106 4.52 24.59 1.74
C GLN A 106 3.70 24.95 2.98
N SER A 107 3.95 24.30 4.12
CA SER A 107 3.13 24.42 5.34
C SER A 107 1.64 24.14 5.07
N GLN A 108 1.37 23.21 4.15
CA GLN A 108 0.04 22.81 3.72
C GLN A 108 -0.15 21.31 3.83
N GLU A 109 -1.32 20.89 4.33
CA GLU A 109 -1.68 19.49 4.40
C GLU A 109 -1.88 18.90 3.00
N PRO A 110 -1.07 17.90 2.58
CA PRO A 110 -1.16 17.28 1.26
C PRO A 110 -2.47 16.48 1.09
N TYR A 111 -3.01 15.99 2.20
CA TYR A 111 -4.36 15.44 2.29
C TYR A 111 -4.96 15.83 3.66
N PRO A 112 -6.27 16.11 3.74
CA PRO A 112 -6.90 16.54 4.99
C PRO A 112 -6.78 15.48 6.10
N ALA A 113 -6.62 15.94 7.35
CA ALA A 113 -6.44 15.08 8.52
C ALA A 113 -7.62 14.14 8.79
N GLU A 114 -8.83 14.49 8.35
CA GLU A 114 -10.04 13.67 8.44
C GLU A 114 -9.87 12.31 7.76
N ARG A 115 -9.02 12.22 6.72
CA ARG A 115 -8.67 10.94 6.10
C ARG A 115 -8.05 9.97 7.10
N THR A 116 -7.20 10.47 8.00
CA THR A 116 -6.60 9.66 9.06
C THR A 116 -7.69 9.15 9.98
N LEU A 117 -8.57 10.02 10.50
CA LEU A 117 -9.68 9.63 11.37
C LEU A 117 -10.61 8.59 10.70
N LEU A 118 -11.00 8.80 9.44
CA LEU A 118 -11.85 7.88 8.69
C LEU A 118 -11.19 6.51 8.52
N THR A 119 -9.91 6.48 8.12
CA THR A 119 -9.21 5.21 7.83
C THR A 119 -8.85 4.45 9.10
N THR A 120 -8.39 5.13 10.15
CA THR A 120 -8.08 4.48 11.43
C THR A 120 -9.34 4.03 12.15
N GLY A 121 -10.39 4.85 12.19
CA GLY A 121 -11.66 4.50 12.82
C GLY A 121 -12.39 3.36 12.10
N ALA A 122 -12.37 3.33 10.77
CA ALA A 122 -12.94 2.21 10.01
C ALA A 122 -12.16 0.90 10.27
N LEU A 123 -10.83 0.96 10.31
CA LEU A 123 -10.00 -0.20 10.63
C LEU A 123 -10.24 -0.69 12.06
N GLU A 124 -10.30 0.23 13.01
CA GLU A 124 -10.56 -0.03 14.42
C GLU A 124 -11.92 -0.73 14.61
N SER A 125 -12.96 -0.23 13.96
CA SER A 125 -14.29 -0.84 13.98
C SER A 125 -14.30 -2.23 13.34
N ALA A 126 -13.53 -2.44 12.27
CA ALA A 126 -13.37 -3.76 11.65
C ALA A 126 -12.63 -4.74 12.57
N MET A 127 -11.63 -4.28 13.33
CA MET A 127 -10.93 -5.09 14.31
C MET A 127 -11.86 -5.50 15.47
N ARG A 128 -12.67 -4.58 16.00
CA ARG A 128 -13.70 -4.90 17.01
C ARG A 128 -14.71 -5.93 16.49
N ALA A 129 -15.19 -5.73 15.26
CA ALA A 129 -16.10 -6.68 14.62
C ALA A 129 -15.47 -8.08 14.54
N TYR A 130 -14.20 -8.16 14.10
CA TYR A 130 -13.47 -9.42 14.01
C TYR A 130 -13.31 -10.12 15.36
N GLU A 131 -12.94 -9.37 16.41
CA GLU A 131 -12.80 -9.91 17.78
C GLU A 131 -14.10 -10.50 18.32
N GLN A 132 -15.25 -9.93 17.94
CA GLN A 132 -16.58 -10.39 18.34
C GLN A 132 -17.14 -11.55 17.49
N GLY A 133 -16.31 -12.16 16.63
CA GLY A 133 -16.74 -13.24 15.74
C GLY A 133 -17.31 -12.76 14.40
N GLY A 134 -17.13 -11.48 14.06
CA GLY A 134 -17.64 -10.82 12.86
C GLY A 134 -18.92 -10.02 13.11
N GLY A 135 -19.53 -9.58 12.02
CA GLY A 135 -20.81 -8.85 12.06
C GLY A 135 -20.69 -7.37 11.73
N GLN A 136 -21.85 -6.70 11.73
CA GLN A 136 -21.96 -5.29 11.37
C GLN A 136 -21.74 -4.41 12.60
N VAL A 137 -20.76 -3.52 12.52
CA VAL A 137 -20.53 -2.46 13.52
C VAL A 137 -20.96 -1.13 12.92
N LYS A 138 -21.87 -0.42 13.60
CA LYS A 138 -22.26 0.95 13.23
C LYS A 138 -21.16 1.93 13.64
N THR A 139 -20.88 2.90 12.78
CA THR A 139 -19.81 3.88 12.98
C THR A 139 -20.33 5.33 12.92
N PRO A 140 -21.29 5.73 13.78
CA PRO A 140 -21.87 7.08 13.74
C PRO A 140 -20.82 8.19 13.96
N HIS A 141 -19.75 7.89 14.70
CA HIS A 141 -18.63 8.79 14.93
C HIS A 141 -17.77 9.06 13.67
N LEU A 142 -17.95 8.28 12.59
CA LEU A 142 -17.28 8.48 11.30
C LEU A 142 -18.16 9.17 10.27
N GLU A 143 -19.36 9.63 10.65
CA GLU A 143 -20.26 10.36 9.77
C GLU A 143 -19.84 11.83 9.56
N ILE A 144 -18.57 12.01 9.18
CA ILE A 144 -17.98 13.32 8.90
C ILE A 144 -17.85 13.55 7.39
N PRO A 145 -17.99 14.79 6.91
CA PRO A 145 -17.68 15.12 5.52
C PRO A 145 -16.17 14.98 5.29
N TYR A 146 -15.79 14.51 4.10
CA TYR A 146 -14.40 14.49 3.67
C TYR A 146 -14.30 14.97 2.23
N GLN A 147 -13.61 16.10 2.05
CA GLN A 147 -13.34 16.67 0.73
C GLN A 147 -11.89 16.31 0.33
N PRO A 148 -11.68 15.39 -0.62
CA PRO A 148 -10.33 15.08 -1.08
C PRO A 148 -9.72 16.30 -1.79
N LYS A 149 -8.42 16.49 -1.59
CA LYS A 149 -7.59 17.41 -2.40
C LYS A 149 -6.96 16.65 -3.56
N ASP A 150 -6.64 17.37 -4.62
CA ASP A 150 -5.75 16.82 -5.64
C ASP A 150 -4.36 16.61 -5.03
N TRP A 151 -3.87 15.38 -5.15
CA TRP A 151 -2.58 14.95 -4.64
C TRP A 151 -1.76 14.24 -5.72
N GLN A 152 -2.15 14.39 -7.00
CA GLN A 152 -1.51 13.74 -8.13
C GLN A 152 -0.02 14.05 -8.24
N ALA A 153 0.40 15.26 -7.90
CA ALA A 153 1.81 15.68 -7.91
C ALA A 153 2.73 14.84 -7.02
N MET A 154 2.18 14.17 -5.99
CA MET A 154 2.94 13.30 -5.08
C MET A 154 2.89 11.82 -5.48
N ARG A 155 2.08 11.44 -6.47
CA ARG A 155 1.89 10.03 -6.86
C ARG A 155 2.99 9.56 -7.79
N GLU A 156 3.42 8.32 -7.59
CA GLU A 156 4.17 7.58 -8.60
C GLU A 156 3.22 7.19 -9.73
N THR A 157 3.44 7.75 -10.92
CA THR A 157 2.64 7.50 -12.14
C THR A 157 3.28 6.49 -13.08
N GLY A 158 4.42 5.92 -12.68
CA GLY A 158 5.18 4.95 -13.45
C GLY A 158 6.41 5.53 -14.14
N ALA A 159 6.69 6.83 -13.96
CA ALA A 159 7.91 7.46 -14.43
C ALA A 159 9.17 6.77 -13.87
N THR A 160 9.13 6.32 -12.61
CA THR A 160 10.26 5.54 -12.05
C THR A 160 10.49 4.24 -12.83
N TRP A 161 9.44 3.61 -13.39
CA TRP A 161 9.55 2.31 -14.08
C TRP A 161 10.17 2.41 -15.47
N GLN A 162 10.28 3.63 -16.01
CA GLN A 162 11.06 3.90 -17.23
C GLN A 162 12.57 3.90 -16.98
N ILE A 163 12.98 4.14 -15.73
CA ILE A 163 14.38 4.18 -15.32
C ILE A 163 14.78 2.86 -14.66
N LEU A 164 13.97 2.38 -13.71
CA LEU A 164 14.22 1.15 -12.97
C LEU A 164 13.48 -0.02 -13.63
N THR A 165 13.96 -0.44 -14.80
CA THR A 165 13.36 -1.55 -15.56
C THR A 165 13.70 -2.91 -14.96
N ALA A 166 13.13 -3.99 -15.52
CA ALA A 166 13.44 -5.36 -15.10
C ALA A 166 14.90 -5.76 -15.35
N ASP A 167 15.59 -5.04 -16.25
CA ASP A 167 16.97 -5.30 -16.62
C ASP A 167 17.96 -4.43 -15.84
N VAL A 168 17.50 -3.39 -15.14
CA VAL A 168 18.32 -2.64 -14.19
C VAL A 168 18.44 -3.47 -12.90
N PRO A 169 19.66 -3.90 -12.52
CA PRO A 169 19.82 -4.76 -11.36
C PRO A 169 19.50 -4.02 -10.06
N GLN A 170 18.69 -4.63 -9.19
CA GLN A 170 18.47 -4.11 -7.85
C GLN A 170 19.80 -4.02 -7.07
N PRO A 171 20.13 -2.85 -6.47
CA PRO A 171 21.31 -2.72 -5.64
C PRO A 171 21.18 -3.60 -4.38
N VAL A 172 22.24 -4.34 -4.08
CA VAL A 172 22.32 -5.25 -2.91
C VAL A 172 22.99 -4.61 -1.69
N GLN A 173 23.60 -3.44 -1.87
CA GLN A 173 24.25 -2.64 -0.84
C GLN A 173 23.67 -1.23 -0.84
N PHE A 174 23.70 -0.57 0.33
CA PHE A 174 23.37 0.85 0.45
C PHE A 174 24.67 1.65 0.37
N ALA A 175 24.93 2.26 -0.78
CA ALA A 175 26.03 3.18 -1.00
C ALA A 175 25.45 4.52 -1.47
N PRO A 176 25.02 5.40 -0.55
CA PRO A 176 24.46 6.69 -0.92
C PRO A 176 25.52 7.53 -1.63
N ARG A 177 25.12 8.21 -2.70
CA ARG A 177 25.93 9.24 -3.35
C ARG A 177 26.09 10.44 -2.44
N SER A 178 27.19 11.17 -2.56
CA SER A 178 27.39 12.38 -1.76
C SER A 178 26.37 13.45 -2.15
N TYR A 179 26.07 14.38 -1.23
CA TYR A 179 25.15 15.47 -1.55
C TYR A 179 25.66 16.33 -2.72
N ASP A 180 26.98 16.53 -2.81
CA ASP A 180 27.58 17.31 -3.89
C ASP A 180 27.44 16.64 -5.26
N GLU A 181 27.47 15.30 -5.32
CA GLU A 181 27.22 14.52 -6.54
C GLU A 181 25.77 14.58 -7.04
N LEU A 182 24.82 14.99 -6.19
CA LEU A 182 23.39 15.06 -6.50
C LEU A 182 22.94 16.48 -6.87
N LYS A 183 23.80 17.50 -6.72
CA LYS A 183 23.48 18.85 -7.15
C LYS A 183 23.31 18.87 -8.67
N PRO A 184 22.26 19.52 -9.20
CA PRO A 184 22.20 19.82 -10.62
C PRO A 184 23.48 20.56 -11.02
N GLN A 185 24.15 20.14 -12.09
CA GLN A 185 25.21 20.94 -12.69
C GLN A 185 24.57 22.24 -13.16
N ARG A 186 24.86 23.33 -12.44
CA ARG A 186 24.42 24.68 -12.79
C ARG A 186 25.20 25.19 -13.98
#